data_AF-A0A354GHY5-F1
#
_entry.id   AF-A0A354GHY5-F1
#
_cell.length_a   1.000
_cell.length_b   1.000
_cell.length_c   1.000
_cell.angle_alpha   90.00
_cell.angle_beta   90.00
_cell.angle_gamma   90.00
#
_symmetry.space_group_name_H-M   'P 1'
#
loop_
_entity.id
_entity.type
_entity.pdbx_description
1 polymer ?
#
loop_
_entity_poly.entity_id
_entity_poly.type
_entity_poly.pdbx_seq_one_letter_code
_entity_poly.pdbx_strand_id
1 'polypeptide(L)'
;SDLFFSNKIYDEKKLLNKNDQVFSLRPQATDTVYTITRHKVMGVNTPNTVELFTSEEKLASKGPFIAIPLKKDLMKELFWDKFEDSEFSSTDQFNNYFRGLYVKATGSNGSLVPLDLNSRNAQNTAAVEFHYTITRFEKGESGNMIYKDTVPSKYSFPLSGIRAAKYDMGSGSIAIPSDNFAIQGTVGTKATVKIIGVNLEKTRQNDPNNPILNYEAFDENNNGYLSLEELSAIEDSNDDNFGILINDASLTFYVNQTINNDPNIVPQRLVIYSNEVNEDNKTLLSPKHIADAYTESSLYGGNLVVANDKPEKYTFRITDYISNLFNKNSTNFNPLELRVFNNPTDSPFYKGAQTLDINVPTYNWNPRGVTLLNGNEASHGVKKAVLTLSYSEQSK
;
A
#
# COMPACT_ATOMS: atom_id res chain seq x y z
N SER A 1 -5.96 19.44 -23.59
CA SER A 1 -5.28 18.94 -22.37
C SER A 1 -6.27 18.99 -21.23
N ASP A 2 -6.69 17.84 -20.72
CA ASP A 2 -7.65 17.81 -19.63
C ASP A 2 -6.92 18.16 -18.33
N LEU A 3 -7.10 19.39 -17.87
CA LEU A 3 -6.61 19.87 -16.58
C LEU A 3 -7.54 19.35 -15.48
N PHE A 4 -7.21 18.21 -14.91
CA PHE A 4 -7.86 17.70 -13.71
C PHE A 4 -7.56 18.62 -12.51
N PHE A 5 -8.53 18.81 -11.62
CA PHE A 5 -8.34 19.61 -10.40
C PHE A 5 -7.17 19.12 -9.54
N SER A 6 -6.88 17.81 -9.55
CA SER A 6 -5.72 17.19 -8.89
C SER A 6 -4.36 17.72 -9.37
N ASN A 7 -4.30 18.29 -10.58
CA ASN A 7 -3.07 18.78 -11.20
C ASN A 7 -2.81 20.26 -10.89
N LYS A 8 -3.73 20.93 -10.18
CA LYS A 8 -3.57 22.33 -9.80
C LYS A 8 -2.72 22.46 -8.54
N ILE A 9 -2.00 23.57 -8.45
CA ILE A 9 -1.36 24.02 -7.21
C ILE A 9 -2.43 24.79 -6.43
N TYR A 10 -2.59 24.44 -5.16
CA TYR A 10 -3.53 25.09 -4.26
C TYR A 10 -2.74 25.97 -3.29
N ASP A 11 -3.18 27.21 -3.11
CA ASP A 11 -2.55 28.14 -2.15
C ASP A 11 -2.90 27.75 -0.70
N GLU A 12 -1.91 27.30 0.06
CA GLU A 12 -2.03 27.02 1.49
C GLU A 12 -2.02 28.36 2.29
N LYS A 13 -3.20 28.91 2.62
CA LYS A 13 -3.29 30.24 3.26
C LYS A 13 -3.08 30.25 4.78
N LYS A 14 -3.74 29.35 5.51
CA LYS A 14 -3.75 29.35 6.99
C LYS A 14 -3.75 27.92 7.52
N LEU A 15 -2.89 27.61 8.50
CA LEU A 15 -2.94 26.35 9.24
C LEU A 15 -4.08 26.38 10.26
N LEU A 16 -4.99 25.41 10.16
CA LEU A 16 -6.20 25.33 11.00
C LEU A 16 -6.05 24.39 12.19
N ASN A 17 -4.97 23.61 12.30
CA ASN A 17 -4.77 22.66 13.40
C ASN A 17 -4.67 23.38 14.76
N LYS A 18 -5.37 22.83 15.76
CA LYS A 18 -5.27 23.30 17.15
C LYS A 18 -3.80 23.34 17.60
N ASN A 19 -3.42 24.43 18.26
CA ASN A 19 -2.07 24.67 18.80
C ASN A 19 -0.93 24.66 17.76
N ASP A 20 -1.22 24.82 16.46
CA ASP A 20 -0.20 24.76 15.40
C ASP A 20 0.56 23.42 15.33
N GLN A 21 -0.01 22.37 15.91
CA GLN A 21 0.62 21.05 15.96
C GLN A 21 0.10 20.16 14.84
N VAL A 22 1.01 19.39 14.23
CA VAL A 22 0.65 18.31 13.33
C VAL A 22 -0.16 17.28 14.12
N PHE A 23 -1.38 17.00 13.67
CA PHE A 23 -2.20 15.97 14.28
C PHE A 23 -1.60 14.59 13.95
N SER A 24 -1.16 13.86 14.98
CA SER A 24 -0.65 12.50 14.81
C SER A 24 -1.82 11.52 14.80
N LEU A 25 -2.01 10.83 13.67
CA LEU A 25 -3.01 9.78 13.55
C LEU A 25 -2.43 8.45 14.03
N ARG A 26 -2.99 7.89 15.10
CA ARG A 26 -2.73 6.52 15.57
C ARG A 26 -4.06 5.82 15.84
N PRO A 27 -4.65 5.13 14.84
CA PRO A 27 -5.95 4.50 15.00
C PRO A 27 -5.95 3.55 16.20
N GLN A 28 -6.92 3.69 17.10
CA GLN A 28 -7.15 2.72 18.17
C GLN A 28 -8.46 1.98 17.92
N ALA A 29 -8.52 0.70 18.32
CA ALA A 29 -9.75 -0.10 18.21
C ALA A 29 -10.93 0.50 19.03
N THR A 30 -10.61 1.39 19.99
CA THR A 30 -11.57 2.09 20.85
C THR A 30 -11.99 3.47 20.33
N ASP A 31 -11.45 3.96 19.21
CA ASP A 31 -11.82 5.26 18.61
C ASP A 31 -13.22 5.22 17.99
N THR A 32 -14.24 5.11 18.84
CA THR A 32 -15.67 5.03 18.49
C THR A 32 -16.48 6.20 19.02
N VAL A 33 -15.86 7.02 19.87
CA VAL A 33 -16.50 8.13 20.58
C VAL A 33 -15.60 9.36 20.54
N TYR A 34 -16.19 10.52 20.27
CA TYR A 34 -15.55 11.82 20.42
C TYR A 34 -16.07 12.52 21.68
N THR A 35 -15.15 13.02 22.51
CA THR A 35 -15.47 13.70 23.78
C THR A 35 -15.37 15.21 23.60
N ILE A 36 -16.43 15.93 23.99
CA ILE A 36 -16.55 17.39 23.80
C ILE A 36 -16.66 18.07 25.15
N THR A 37 -15.75 19.00 25.41
CA THR A 37 -15.91 19.93 26.54
C THR A 37 -16.85 21.05 26.14
N ARG A 38 -17.92 21.24 26.92
CA ARG A 38 -19.01 22.18 26.67
C ARG A 38 -19.17 23.14 27.85
N HIS A 39 -19.75 24.30 27.56
CA HIS A 39 -20.01 25.33 28.55
C HIS A 39 -21.52 25.41 28.85
N LYS A 40 -21.87 25.55 30.12
CA LYS A 40 -23.21 25.85 30.60
C LYS A 40 -23.20 27.23 31.24
N VAL A 41 -24.08 28.11 30.79
CA VAL A 41 -24.18 29.46 31.38
C VAL A 41 -24.94 29.38 32.70
N MET A 42 -24.42 30.02 33.76
CA MET A 42 -24.99 29.90 35.09
C MET A 42 -26.12 30.91 35.39
N GLY A 43 -26.21 31.99 34.62
CA GLY A 43 -27.28 32.98 34.79
C GLY A 43 -27.46 33.86 33.56
N VAL A 44 -28.71 34.32 33.34
CA VAL A 44 -29.07 35.20 32.21
C VAL A 44 -28.30 36.52 32.24
N ASN A 45 -28.08 37.08 33.44
CA ASN A 45 -27.38 38.35 33.63
C ASN A 45 -25.87 38.19 33.81
N THR A 46 -25.37 36.95 33.82
CA THR A 46 -23.94 36.61 33.99
C THR A 46 -23.47 35.67 32.88
N PRO A 47 -23.57 36.08 31.59
CA PRO A 47 -23.29 35.20 30.45
C PRO A 47 -21.84 34.70 30.43
N ASN A 48 -20.93 35.39 31.11
CA ASN A 48 -19.51 35.00 31.22
C ASN A 48 -19.24 34.01 32.37
N THR A 49 -20.22 33.75 33.25
CA THR A 49 -20.08 32.76 34.32
C THR A 49 -20.55 31.41 33.80
N VAL A 50 -19.60 30.51 33.56
CA VAL A 50 -19.86 29.20 32.93
C VAL A 50 -19.38 28.04 33.79
N GLU A 51 -20.15 26.96 33.78
CA GLU A 51 -19.77 25.64 34.28
C GLU A 51 -19.35 24.76 33.09
N LEU A 52 -18.25 24.02 33.23
CA LEU A 52 -17.80 23.07 32.22
C LEU A 52 -18.43 21.70 32.44
N PHE A 53 -18.89 21.09 31.36
CA PHE A 53 -19.32 19.70 31.36
C PHE A 53 -18.86 19.01 30.09
N THR A 54 -18.94 17.69 30.09
CA THR A 54 -18.49 16.86 28.98
C THR A 54 -19.65 16.13 28.35
N SER A 55 -19.67 16.04 27.02
CA SER A 55 -20.57 15.16 26.29
C SER A 55 -19.79 14.22 25.37
N GLU A 56 -20.37 13.07 25.08
CA GLU A 56 -19.86 12.12 24.09
C GLU A 56 -20.71 12.19 22.82
N GLU A 57 -20.06 12.26 21.66
CA GLU A 57 -20.67 12.05 20.35
C GLU A 57 -20.18 10.70 19.81
N LYS A 58 -21.11 9.84 19.37
CA LYS A 58 -20.80 8.53 18.81
C LYS A 58 -21.23 8.50 17.37
N LEU A 59 -20.37 7.97 16.49
CA LEU A 59 -20.79 7.66 15.14
C LEU A 59 -21.79 6.49 15.18
N ALA A 60 -22.78 6.55 14.29
CA ALA A 60 -23.74 5.45 14.15
C ALA A 60 -23.07 4.17 13.64
N SER A 61 -21.97 4.29 12.90
CA SER A 61 -21.15 3.16 12.46
C SER A 61 -20.00 2.90 13.44
N LYS A 62 -19.72 1.62 13.73
CA LYS A 62 -18.61 1.19 14.59
C LYS A 62 -17.24 1.20 13.87
N GLY A 63 -17.06 2.09 12.90
CA GLY A 63 -15.83 2.22 12.13
C GLY A 63 -14.85 3.21 12.76
N PRO A 64 -13.54 3.08 12.52
CA PRO A 64 -12.59 4.11 12.89
C PRO A 64 -12.91 5.41 12.14
N PHE A 65 -12.77 6.54 12.82
CA PHE A 65 -12.92 7.87 12.23
C PHE A 65 -11.80 8.78 12.69
N ILE A 66 -11.67 9.93 12.01
CA ILE A 66 -10.66 10.92 12.32
C ILE A 66 -11.37 12.24 12.62
N ALA A 67 -11.12 12.79 13.81
CA ALA A 67 -11.48 14.15 14.16
C ALA A 67 -10.20 14.96 14.34
N ILE A 68 -10.00 15.97 13.48
CA ILE A 68 -8.84 16.86 13.56
C ILE A 68 -9.28 18.11 14.35
N PRO A 69 -8.76 18.34 15.57
CA PRO A 69 -9.12 19.52 16.34
C PRO A 69 -8.63 20.80 15.62
N LEU A 70 -9.54 21.75 15.43
CA LEU A 70 -9.24 23.02 14.78
C LEU A 70 -9.01 24.14 15.81
N LYS A 71 -8.33 25.22 15.39
CA LYS A 71 -8.14 26.44 16.19
C LYS A 71 -9.47 27.11 16.46
N LYS A 72 -9.99 26.99 17.68
CA LYS A 72 -11.30 27.51 18.08
C LYS A 72 -11.48 28.99 17.72
N ASP A 73 -10.53 29.85 18.11
CA ASP A 73 -10.66 31.30 17.91
C ASP A 73 -10.63 31.68 16.42
N LEU A 74 -9.75 31.05 15.64
CA LEU A 74 -9.69 31.26 14.20
C LEU A 74 -10.96 30.76 13.49
N MET A 75 -11.47 29.58 13.87
CA MET A 75 -12.71 29.06 13.28
C MET A 75 -13.93 29.90 13.70
N LYS A 76 -13.92 30.48 14.90
CA LYS A 76 -14.93 31.43 15.36
C LYS A 76 -14.91 32.70 14.50
N GLU A 77 -13.74 33.29 14.29
CA GLU A 77 -13.55 34.47 13.42
C GLU A 77 -13.98 34.17 11.98
N LEU A 78 -13.60 33.02 11.43
CA LEU A 78 -13.88 32.67 10.03
C LEU A 78 -15.34 32.32 9.75
N PHE A 79 -16.07 31.78 10.72
CA PHE A 79 -17.43 31.27 10.50
C PHE A 79 -18.45 31.85 11.48
N TRP A 80 -18.22 31.66 12.78
CA TRP A 80 -19.23 31.98 13.80
C TRP A 80 -19.56 33.47 13.84
N ASP A 81 -18.53 34.32 13.80
CA ASP A 81 -18.67 35.76 13.84
C ASP A 81 -19.19 36.35 12.52
N LYS A 82 -19.28 35.52 11.48
CA LYS A 82 -19.67 35.89 10.12
C LYS A 82 -21.08 35.43 9.75
N PHE A 83 -21.80 34.74 10.64
CA PHE A 83 -23.12 34.17 10.30
C PHE A 83 -24.16 35.21 9.86
N GLU A 84 -24.05 36.45 10.36
CA GLU A 84 -24.95 37.55 9.99
C GLU A 84 -24.37 38.47 8.91
N ASP A 85 -23.14 38.19 8.45
CA ASP A 85 -22.44 39.01 7.45
C ASP A 85 -22.87 38.64 6.02
N SER A 86 -22.60 39.55 5.08
CA SER A 86 -22.95 39.39 3.66
C SER A 86 -22.36 38.14 3.01
N GLU A 87 -21.21 37.70 3.49
CA GLU A 87 -20.47 36.53 3.04
C GLU A 87 -21.26 35.23 3.29
N PHE A 88 -22.20 35.20 4.25
CA PHE A 88 -23.05 34.05 4.58
C PHE A 88 -24.50 34.21 4.08
N SER A 89 -24.80 35.28 3.35
CA SER A 89 -26.16 35.58 2.84
C SER A 89 -26.62 34.65 1.72
N SER A 90 -25.70 34.01 1.00
CA SER A 90 -26.02 33.05 -0.06
C SER A 90 -24.87 32.07 -0.30
N THR A 91 -25.16 30.96 -0.97
CA THR A 91 -24.16 29.96 -1.38
C THR A 91 -23.04 30.56 -2.23
N ASP A 92 -23.36 31.48 -3.13
CA ASP A 92 -22.38 32.12 -4.01
C ASP A 92 -21.43 33.04 -3.25
N GLN A 93 -21.95 33.82 -2.29
CA GLN A 93 -21.14 34.68 -1.44
C GLN A 93 -20.24 33.83 -0.53
N PHE A 94 -20.77 32.76 0.03
CA PHE A 94 -20.00 31.86 0.88
C PHE A 94 -18.89 31.17 0.10
N ASN A 95 -19.19 30.64 -1.09
CA ASN A 95 -18.18 30.03 -1.97
C ASN A 95 -17.11 31.04 -2.40
N ASN A 96 -17.45 32.34 -2.45
CA ASN A 96 -16.50 33.41 -2.73
C ASN A 96 -15.55 33.70 -1.56
N TYR A 97 -16.10 33.69 -0.36
CA TYR A 97 -15.40 33.93 0.89
C TYR A 97 -14.53 32.73 1.31
N PHE A 98 -15.09 31.52 1.34
CA PHE A 98 -14.45 30.30 1.79
C PHE A 98 -14.25 29.31 0.65
N ARG A 99 -13.04 29.29 0.07
CA ARG A 99 -12.71 28.51 -1.13
C ARG A 99 -12.51 27.01 -0.90
N GLY A 100 -12.39 26.57 0.36
CA GLY A 100 -12.29 25.15 0.71
C GLY A 100 -11.26 24.84 1.78
N LEU A 101 -11.08 23.55 2.02
CA LEU A 101 -10.09 22.99 2.95
C LEU A 101 -9.11 22.09 2.20
N TYR A 102 -7.88 22.09 2.70
CA TYR A 102 -6.83 21.19 2.24
C TYR A 102 -6.32 20.37 3.42
N VAL A 103 -6.39 19.04 3.31
CA VAL A 103 -5.85 18.12 4.31
C VAL A 103 -4.56 17.54 3.78
N LYS A 104 -3.45 17.86 4.44
CA LYS A 104 -2.11 17.35 4.10
C LYS A 104 -1.74 16.25 5.08
N ALA A 105 -1.61 15.02 4.58
CA ALA A 105 -1.08 13.90 5.34
C ALA A 105 0.39 13.69 4.96
N THR A 106 1.25 13.55 5.96
CA THR A 106 2.67 13.20 5.78
C THR A 106 3.02 12.02 6.69
N GLY A 107 4.02 11.23 6.30
CA GLY A 107 4.49 10.10 7.08
C GLY A 107 5.72 9.44 6.46
N SER A 108 6.50 8.77 7.30
CA SER A 108 7.74 8.06 6.92
C SER A 108 7.58 6.54 6.84
N ASN A 109 6.46 6.00 7.33
CA ASN A 109 6.33 4.57 7.63
C ASN A 109 5.69 3.75 6.50
N GLY A 110 5.52 4.33 5.31
CA GLY A 110 4.88 3.64 4.18
C GLY A 110 3.43 3.24 4.47
N SER A 111 2.69 4.06 5.21
CA SER A 111 1.25 3.87 5.42
C SER A 111 0.48 4.93 4.66
N LEU A 112 -0.46 4.49 3.82
CA LEU A 112 -1.48 5.34 3.22
C LEU A 112 -2.81 5.06 3.91
N VAL A 113 -3.50 6.13 4.30
CA VAL A 113 -4.87 6.06 4.81
C VAL A 113 -5.78 6.64 3.74
N PRO A 114 -6.53 5.81 2.99
CA PRO A 114 -7.53 6.33 2.08
C PRO A 114 -8.65 6.97 2.91
N LEU A 115 -8.92 8.25 2.68
CA LEU A 115 -10.03 8.96 3.30
C LEU A 115 -11.18 9.07 2.29
N ASP A 116 -12.29 8.42 2.59
CA ASP A 116 -13.51 8.60 1.81
C ASP A 116 -14.21 9.92 2.20
N LEU A 117 -13.98 10.96 1.39
CA LEU A 117 -14.67 12.25 1.51
C LEU A 117 -15.97 12.30 0.69
N ASN A 118 -16.37 11.18 0.08
CA ASN A 118 -17.50 11.04 -0.83
C ASN A 118 -18.62 10.16 -0.27
N SER A 119 -18.60 9.85 1.02
CA SER A 119 -19.61 8.99 1.63
C SER A 119 -21.02 9.50 1.32
N ARG A 120 -21.87 8.63 0.77
CA ARG A 120 -23.30 8.91 0.53
C ARG A 120 -24.13 8.69 1.80
N ASN A 121 -23.53 8.14 2.85
CA ASN A 121 -24.17 8.04 4.15
C ASN A 121 -24.02 9.38 4.87
N ALA A 122 -25.14 10.09 5.09
CA ALA A 122 -25.17 11.38 5.77
C ALA A 122 -24.55 11.35 7.18
N GLN A 123 -24.45 10.18 7.81
CA GLN A 123 -23.79 10.00 9.11
C GLN A 123 -22.27 9.86 9.03
N ASN A 124 -21.71 9.66 7.83
CA ASN A 124 -20.27 9.47 7.57
C ASN A 124 -19.72 10.50 6.57
N THR A 125 -20.44 11.59 6.32
CA THR A 125 -19.99 12.66 5.41
C THR A 125 -18.92 13.51 6.10
N ALA A 126 -17.80 13.75 5.42
CA ALA A 126 -16.78 14.68 5.90
C ALA A 126 -17.36 16.10 6.03
N ALA A 127 -17.16 16.73 7.19
CA ALA A 127 -17.72 18.04 7.50
C ALA A 127 -16.83 18.83 8.47
N VAL A 128 -16.97 20.15 8.45
CA VAL A 128 -16.56 21.01 9.57
C VAL A 128 -17.73 21.12 10.53
N GLU A 129 -17.56 20.61 11.75
CA GLU A 129 -18.59 20.67 12.78
C GLU A 129 -18.28 21.72 13.85
N PHE A 130 -19.23 22.61 14.08
CA PHE A 130 -19.23 23.58 15.17
C PHE A 130 -20.14 23.07 16.28
N HIS A 131 -19.54 22.62 17.37
CA HIS A 131 -20.27 22.14 18.54
C HIS A 131 -20.51 23.31 19.50
N TYR A 132 -21.78 23.58 19.81
CA TYR A 132 -22.19 24.66 20.72
C TYR A 132 -23.26 24.17 21.70
N THR A 133 -23.57 24.99 22.70
CA THR A 133 -24.61 24.71 23.68
C THR A 133 -25.59 25.86 23.75
N ILE A 134 -26.88 25.54 23.84
CA ILE A 134 -27.93 26.50 24.11
C ILE A 134 -28.32 26.33 25.57
N THR A 135 -28.04 27.32 26.42
CA THR A 135 -28.53 27.31 27.80
C THR A 135 -29.84 28.08 27.86
N ARG A 136 -30.90 27.42 28.32
CA ARG A 136 -32.25 27.99 28.37
C ARG A 136 -32.63 28.29 29.81
N PHE A 137 -33.33 29.40 29.96
CA PHE A 137 -33.91 29.83 31.22
C PHE A 137 -35.40 30.08 31.01
N GLU A 138 -36.20 29.85 32.04
CA GLU A 138 -37.65 30.12 32.03
C GLU A 138 -38.04 31.03 33.18
N LYS A 139 -39.21 31.67 33.07
CA LYS A 139 -39.69 32.60 34.08
C LYS A 139 -40.31 31.81 35.23
N GLY A 140 -39.72 31.89 36.42
CA GLY A 140 -40.27 31.31 37.64
C GLY A 140 -41.45 32.12 38.18
N GLU A 141 -42.15 31.56 39.18
CA GLU A 141 -43.36 32.15 39.78
C GLU A 141 -43.15 33.58 40.31
N SER A 142 -41.96 33.86 40.84
CA SER A 142 -41.57 35.20 41.33
C SER A 142 -41.08 36.14 40.23
N GLY A 143 -41.17 35.77 38.96
CA GLY A 143 -40.70 36.56 37.81
C GLY A 143 -39.21 36.47 37.51
N ASN A 144 -38.42 35.79 38.34
CA ASN A 144 -37.00 35.56 38.12
C ASN A 144 -36.75 34.51 37.03
N MET A 145 -35.65 34.66 36.28
CA MET A 145 -35.24 33.66 35.30
C MET A 145 -34.55 32.49 36.01
N ILE A 146 -35.14 31.31 35.94
CA ILE A 146 -34.61 30.06 36.49
C ILE A 146 -34.00 29.21 35.39
N TYR A 147 -32.90 28.50 35.69
CA TYR A 147 -32.29 27.56 34.77
C TYR A 147 -33.30 26.48 34.38
N LYS A 148 -33.45 26.24 33.08
CA LYS A 148 -34.30 25.17 32.56
C LYS A 148 -33.45 23.96 32.19
N ASP A 149 -32.58 24.14 31.21
CA ASP A 149 -31.68 23.11 30.72
C ASP A 149 -30.54 23.69 29.85
N THR A 150 -29.61 22.81 29.47
CA THR A 150 -28.55 23.09 28.50
C THR A 150 -28.61 22.04 27.41
N VAL A 151 -28.83 22.47 26.18
CA VAL A 151 -28.98 21.60 25.02
C VAL A 151 -27.70 21.61 24.20
N PRO A 152 -26.95 20.49 24.12
CA PRO A 152 -25.91 20.31 23.13
C PRO A 152 -26.48 20.46 21.71
N SER A 153 -25.80 21.22 20.87
CA SER A 153 -26.19 21.41 19.48
C SER A 153 -24.95 21.49 18.60
N LYS A 154 -25.16 21.36 17.29
CA LYS A 154 -24.10 21.47 16.30
C LYS A 154 -24.57 22.14 15.03
N TYR A 155 -23.65 22.85 14.38
CA TYR A 155 -23.79 23.35 13.03
C TYR A 155 -22.76 22.64 12.14
N SER A 156 -23.17 22.15 10.98
CA SER A 156 -22.33 21.30 10.14
C SER A 156 -22.20 21.88 8.73
N PHE A 157 -20.96 22.06 8.29
CA PHE A 157 -20.63 22.44 6.91
C PHE A 157 -20.07 21.22 6.16
N PRO A 158 -20.86 20.56 5.31
CA PRO A 158 -20.41 19.38 4.59
C PRO A 158 -19.37 19.74 3.53
N LEU A 159 -18.35 18.88 3.36
CA LEU A 159 -17.31 19.03 2.33
C LEU A 159 -17.71 18.38 0.99
N SER A 160 -18.99 18.52 0.61
CA SER A 160 -19.60 17.83 -0.53
C SER A 160 -19.32 18.45 -1.91
N GLY A 161 -18.56 19.56 -1.95
CA GLY A 161 -18.23 20.29 -3.17
C GLY A 161 -17.15 19.63 -4.04
N ILE A 162 -16.37 20.47 -4.73
CA ILE A 162 -15.25 20.02 -5.57
C ILE A 162 -14.21 19.36 -4.65
N ARG A 163 -13.83 18.13 -4.99
CA ARG A 163 -12.81 17.37 -4.26
C ARG A 163 -11.72 16.96 -5.23
N ALA A 164 -10.49 17.11 -4.79
CA ALA A 164 -9.30 16.68 -5.52
C ALA A 164 -8.33 16.05 -4.52
N ALA A 165 -7.73 14.94 -4.92
CA ALA A 165 -6.62 14.34 -4.21
C ALA A 165 -5.36 14.54 -5.05
N LYS A 166 -4.29 15.00 -4.42
CA LYS A 166 -2.95 15.01 -4.99
C LYS A 166 -2.09 14.07 -4.16
N TYR A 167 -1.53 13.07 -4.81
CA TYR A 167 -0.53 12.18 -4.22
C TYR A 167 0.83 12.68 -4.66
N ASP A 168 1.61 13.17 -3.69
CA ASP A 168 2.96 13.67 -3.95
C ASP A 168 3.96 12.72 -3.28
N MET A 169 4.84 12.16 -4.09
CA MET A 169 5.92 11.32 -3.61
C MET A 169 7.09 12.23 -3.27
N GLY A 170 7.46 12.31 -1.99
CA GLY A 170 8.73 12.91 -1.60
C GLY A 170 9.89 12.24 -2.35
N SER A 171 11.04 12.91 -2.46
CA SER A 171 12.24 12.34 -3.10
C SER A 171 12.76 11.13 -2.32
N GLY A 172 12.18 9.96 -2.59
CA GLY A 172 12.52 8.68 -1.99
C GLY A 172 13.72 8.07 -2.68
N SER A 173 14.91 8.58 -2.40
CA SER A 173 16.15 7.85 -2.71
C SER A 173 16.63 7.20 -1.43
N ILE A 174 16.26 5.95 -1.22
CA ILE A 174 17.04 5.08 -0.34
C ILE A 174 18.34 4.83 -1.09
N ALA A 175 19.47 5.29 -0.55
CA ALA A 175 20.77 4.91 -1.10
C ALA A 175 20.88 3.39 -1.04
N ILE A 176 20.94 2.76 -2.22
CA ILE A 176 21.02 1.31 -2.34
C ILE A 176 22.49 0.93 -2.16
N PRO A 177 22.86 0.16 -1.12
CA PRO A 177 24.23 -0.30 -0.98
C PRO A 177 24.67 -1.16 -2.16
N SER A 178 25.98 -1.35 -2.34
CA SER A 178 26.49 -2.34 -3.28
C SER A 178 25.88 -3.71 -3.01
N ASP A 179 25.69 -4.50 -4.06
CA ASP A 179 25.09 -5.83 -4.00
C ASP A 179 23.66 -5.90 -3.44
N ASN A 180 22.97 -4.76 -3.36
CA ASN A 180 21.57 -4.71 -2.98
C ASN A 180 20.75 -4.11 -4.10
N PHE A 181 19.43 -4.28 -4.02
CA PHE A 181 18.50 -3.58 -4.87
C PHE A 181 17.28 -3.16 -4.04
N ALA A 182 16.61 -2.09 -4.43
CA ALA A 182 15.41 -1.62 -3.75
C ALA A 182 14.23 -1.61 -4.72
N ILE A 183 13.07 -2.00 -4.19
CA ILE A 183 11.78 -1.92 -4.89
C ILE A 183 10.80 -1.15 -4.02
N GLN A 184 9.94 -0.36 -4.64
CA GLN A 184 8.97 0.49 -3.98
C GLN A 184 7.76 0.71 -4.88
N GLY A 185 6.56 0.51 -4.34
CA GLY A 185 5.33 0.49 -5.12
C GLY A 185 5.02 1.82 -5.81
N THR A 186 4.70 2.87 -5.06
CA THR A 186 4.28 4.17 -5.63
C THR A 186 5.36 4.92 -6.42
N VAL A 187 6.64 4.60 -6.20
CA VAL A 187 7.74 5.09 -7.04
C VAL A 187 7.81 4.34 -8.38
N GLY A 188 7.21 3.15 -8.44
CA GLY A 188 7.22 2.29 -9.63
C GLY A 188 8.53 1.54 -9.82
N THR A 189 9.37 1.46 -8.79
CA THR A 189 10.61 0.69 -8.88
C THR A 189 10.31 -0.80 -8.76
N LYS A 190 10.92 -1.55 -9.67
CA LYS A 190 10.82 -2.99 -9.83
C LYS A 190 12.21 -3.56 -10.08
N ALA A 191 12.38 -4.84 -9.88
CA ALA A 191 13.63 -5.53 -10.14
C ALA A 191 13.43 -6.58 -11.23
N THR A 192 14.31 -6.56 -12.23
CA THR A 192 14.39 -7.61 -13.25
C THR A 192 15.18 -8.79 -12.69
N VAL A 193 14.56 -9.97 -12.71
CA VAL A 193 15.11 -11.22 -12.18
C VAL A 193 15.51 -12.10 -13.36
N LYS A 194 16.80 -12.13 -13.65
CA LYS A 194 17.38 -13.07 -14.62
C LYS A 194 17.89 -14.32 -13.88
N ILE A 195 17.39 -15.48 -14.26
CA ILE A 195 17.89 -16.77 -13.78
C ILE A 195 19.07 -17.17 -14.66
N ILE A 196 20.26 -17.28 -14.06
CA ILE A 196 21.51 -17.55 -14.78
C ILE A 196 21.81 -19.04 -14.97
N GLY A 197 21.10 -19.92 -14.24
CA GLY A 197 21.33 -21.36 -14.29
C GLY A 197 22.21 -21.90 -13.17
N VAL A 198 22.68 -23.14 -13.34
CA VAL A 198 23.52 -23.87 -12.39
C VAL A 198 24.99 -23.64 -12.72
N ASN A 199 25.76 -23.09 -11.78
CA ASN A 199 27.21 -22.92 -11.95
C ASN A 199 27.92 -24.28 -11.87
N LEU A 200 28.50 -24.73 -12.97
CA LEU A 200 29.10 -26.06 -13.12
C LEU A 200 30.37 -26.23 -12.27
N GLU A 201 31.28 -25.27 -12.34
CA GLU A 201 32.56 -25.32 -11.59
C GLU A 201 32.31 -25.41 -10.09
N LYS A 202 31.43 -24.53 -9.59
CA LYS A 202 31.10 -24.49 -8.18
C LYS A 202 30.35 -25.75 -7.73
N THR A 203 29.48 -26.29 -8.58
CA THR A 203 28.80 -27.55 -8.30
C THR A 203 29.82 -28.67 -8.18
N ARG A 204 30.80 -28.75 -9.08
CA ARG A 204 31.89 -29.72 -9.01
C ARG A 204 32.75 -29.57 -7.76
N GLN A 205 33.04 -28.33 -7.34
CA GLN A 205 33.80 -28.07 -6.12
C GLN A 205 33.05 -28.51 -4.86
N ASN A 206 31.73 -28.33 -4.82
CA ASN A 206 30.90 -28.68 -3.66
C ASN A 206 30.55 -30.17 -3.60
N ASP A 207 30.23 -30.76 -4.75
CA ASP A 207 29.84 -32.16 -4.91
C ASP A 207 30.26 -32.67 -6.31
N PRO A 208 31.45 -33.30 -6.42
CA PRO A 208 31.95 -33.82 -7.69
C PRO A 208 31.08 -34.89 -8.34
N ASN A 209 30.18 -35.53 -7.59
CA ASN A 209 29.29 -36.59 -8.07
C ASN A 209 27.85 -36.12 -8.26
N ASN A 210 27.62 -34.80 -8.25
CA ASN A 210 26.27 -34.26 -8.41
C ASN A 210 25.70 -34.66 -9.80
N PRO A 211 24.50 -35.27 -9.87
CA PRO A 211 23.93 -35.74 -11.13
C PRO A 211 23.79 -34.67 -12.22
N ILE A 212 23.64 -33.39 -11.84
CA ILE A 212 23.52 -32.30 -12.82
C ILE A 212 24.78 -32.15 -13.69
N LEU A 213 25.93 -32.62 -13.21
CA LEU A 213 27.21 -32.59 -13.92
C LEU A 213 27.24 -33.56 -15.12
N ASN A 214 26.32 -34.54 -15.18
CA ASN A 214 26.17 -35.41 -16.34
C ASN A 214 25.68 -34.66 -17.59
N TYR A 215 25.09 -33.48 -17.40
CA TYR A 215 24.51 -32.66 -18.47
C TYR A 215 25.41 -31.50 -18.88
N GLU A 216 26.68 -31.48 -18.47
CA GLU A 216 27.63 -30.40 -18.83
C GLU A 216 27.77 -30.19 -20.34
N ALA A 217 27.56 -31.22 -21.15
CA ALA A 217 27.61 -31.11 -22.60
C ALA A 217 26.51 -30.21 -23.19
N PHE A 218 25.46 -29.89 -22.41
CA PHE A 218 24.38 -28.98 -22.80
C PHE A 218 24.72 -27.50 -22.53
N ASP A 219 25.88 -27.16 -21.95
CA ASP A 219 26.38 -25.77 -21.92
C ASP A 219 26.88 -25.38 -23.32
N GLU A 220 25.95 -25.10 -24.23
CA GLU A 220 26.24 -24.82 -25.64
C GLU A 220 27.07 -23.54 -25.81
N ASN A 221 26.88 -22.57 -24.93
CA ASN A 221 27.54 -21.27 -24.99
C ASN A 221 28.87 -21.21 -24.22
N ASN A 222 29.25 -22.30 -23.53
CA ASN A 222 30.49 -22.45 -22.76
C ASN A 222 30.72 -21.34 -21.71
N ASN A 223 29.65 -20.86 -21.08
CA ASN A 223 29.74 -19.82 -20.05
C ASN A 223 29.97 -20.40 -18.63
N GLY A 224 29.97 -21.72 -18.48
CA GLY A 224 30.14 -22.41 -17.20
C GLY A 224 28.85 -22.51 -16.37
N TYR A 225 27.70 -22.20 -16.96
CA TYR A 225 26.37 -22.31 -16.37
C TYR A 225 25.44 -23.12 -17.27
N LEU A 226 24.72 -24.08 -16.70
CA LEU A 226 23.56 -24.67 -17.35
C LEU A 226 22.32 -23.81 -17.09
N SER A 227 21.93 -23.03 -18.08
CA SER A 227 20.74 -22.17 -18.05
C SER A 227 19.44 -22.99 -18.06
N LEU A 228 18.31 -22.35 -17.76
CA LEU A 228 17.01 -23.03 -17.84
C LEU A 228 16.66 -23.47 -19.27
N GLU A 229 17.12 -22.73 -20.27
CA GLU A 229 16.89 -23.04 -21.68
C GLU A 229 17.66 -24.32 -22.06
N GLU A 230 18.95 -24.39 -21.70
CA GLU A 230 19.80 -25.57 -21.92
C GLU A 230 19.29 -26.79 -21.14
N LEU A 231 18.86 -26.60 -19.88
CA LEU A 231 18.27 -27.68 -19.09
C LEU A 231 16.93 -28.18 -19.66
N SER A 232 16.13 -27.29 -20.26
CA SER A 232 14.86 -27.68 -20.90
C SER A 232 15.05 -28.43 -22.21
N ALA A 233 16.22 -28.33 -22.83
CA ALA A 233 16.58 -29.04 -24.06
C ALA A 233 17.01 -30.49 -23.82
N ILE A 234 17.15 -30.90 -22.55
CA ILE A 234 17.50 -32.28 -22.20
C ILE A 234 16.30 -33.19 -22.48
N GLU A 235 16.49 -34.09 -23.44
CA GLU A 235 15.52 -35.10 -23.84
C GLU A 235 15.93 -36.48 -23.33
N ASP A 236 14.95 -37.35 -23.08
CA ASP A 236 15.18 -38.77 -22.85
C ASP A 236 15.73 -39.39 -24.14
N SER A 237 16.91 -39.99 -24.01
CA SER A 237 17.63 -40.74 -25.05
C SER A 237 16.83 -41.82 -25.81
N ASN A 238 15.63 -42.21 -25.35
CA ASN A 238 14.89 -43.35 -25.89
C ASN A 238 13.54 -43.03 -26.57
N ASP A 239 12.94 -41.86 -26.36
CA ASP A 239 11.57 -41.58 -26.87
C ASP A 239 11.33 -40.09 -27.20
N ASP A 240 12.38 -39.27 -27.34
CA ASP A 240 12.31 -37.81 -27.56
C ASP A 240 11.40 -37.05 -26.54
N ASN A 241 11.09 -37.68 -25.41
CA ASN A 241 10.28 -37.15 -24.32
C ASN A 241 11.15 -36.32 -23.34
N PHE A 242 10.52 -35.54 -22.47
CA PHE A 242 11.25 -34.64 -21.55
C PHE A 242 12.18 -35.41 -20.60
N GLY A 243 13.46 -35.02 -20.53
CA GLY A 243 14.46 -35.71 -19.69
C GLY A 243 14.43 -35.32 -18.21
N ILE A 244 13.91 -34.13 -17.88
CA ILE A 244 13.86 -33.60 -16.52
C ILE A 244 12.42 -33.24 -16.13
N LEU A 245 11.93 -33.84 -15.04
CA LEU A 245 10.65 -33.52 -14.45
C LEU A 245 10.84 -32.63 -13.21
N ILE A 246 10.17 -31.48 -13.20
CA ILE A 246 10.25 -30.50 -12.11
C ILE A 246 9.26 -30.86 -11.00
N ASN A 247 9.76 -31.00 -9.77
CA ASN A 247 8.97 -31.39 -8.61
C ASN A 247 8.61 -30.20 -7.70
N ASP A 248 9.56 -29.27 -7.48
CA ASP A 248 9.34 -28.02 -6.75
C ASP A 248 10.35 -26.98 -7.26
N ALA A 249 9.90 -25.74 -7.44
CA ALA A 249 10.77 -24.63 -7.77
C ALA A 249 10.42 -23.44 -6.88
N SER A 250 11.41 -22.90 -6.17
CA SER A 250 11.21 -21.73 -5.31
C SER A 250 12.29 -20.67 -5.48
N LEU A 251 11.85 -19.42 -5.55
CA LEU A 251 12.71 -18.26 -5.65
C LEU A 251 12.64 -17.48 -4.35
N THR A 252 13.79 -17.27 -3.71
CA THR A 252 13.85 -16.60 -2.40
C THR A 252 14.69 -15.34 -2.44
N PHE A 253 14.15 -14.27 -1.85
CA PHE A 253 14.82 -12.97 -1.68
C PHE A 253 14.87 -12.60 -0.20
N TYR A 254 16.07 -12.36 0.32
CA TYR A 254 16.26 -11.92 1.70
C TYR A 254 16.22 -10.41 1.81
N VAL A 255 15.66 -9.92 2.91
CA VAL A 255 15.61 -8.51 3.26
C VAL A 255 16.96 -8.06 3.81
N ASN A 256 17.43 -6.90 3.38
CA ASN A 256 18.56 -6.26 4.04
C ASN A 256 18.13 -5.72 5.41
N GLN A 257 18.30 -6.55 6.44
CA GLN A 257 17.90 -6.24 7.82
C GLN A 257 18.69 -5.09 8.47
N THR A 258 19.79 -4.63 7.87
CA THR A 258 20.51 -3.45 8.32
C THR A 258 19.81 -2.15 7.94
N ILE A 259 19.08 -2.17 6.81
CA ILE A 259 18.30 -1.03 6.30
C ILE A 259 16.84 -1.15 6.74
N ASN A 260 16.25 -2.33 6.59
CA ASN A 260 14.86 -2.60 6.92
C ASN A 260 14.78 -3.54 8.11
N ASN A 261 14.56 -2.99 9.30
CA ASN A 261 14.51 -3.75 10.56
C ASN A 261 13.11 -3.88 11.17
N ASP A 262 12.16 -3.02 10.79
CA ASP A 262 10.77 -3.07 11.27
C ASP A 262 9.88 -3.78 10.24
N PRO A 263 9.28 -4.94 10.58
CA PRO A 263 8.41 -5.68 9.66
C PRO A 263 7.11 -4.92 9.34
N ASN A 264 6.72 -3.93 10.15
CA ASN A 264 5.47 -3.20 9.98
C ASN A 264 5.54 -2.08 8.93
N ILE A 265 6.73 -1.73 8.44
CA ILE A 265 6.93 -0.65 7.46
C ILE A 265 7.36 -1.16 6.07
N VAL A 266 7.78 -2.43 5.96
CA VAL A 266 8.11 -3.06 4.67
C VAL A 266 6.84 -3.62 3.99
N PRO A 267 6.87 -3.86 2.66
CA PRO A 267 5.79 -4.54 1.96
C PRO A 267 5.44 -5.87 2.60
N GLN A 268 4.15 -6.10 2.86
CA GLN A 268 3.68 -7.37 3.43
C GLN A 268 3.64 -8.49 2.40
N ARG A 269 3.63 -8.15 1.11
CA ARG A 269 3.67 -9.07 0.00
C ARG A 269 4.39 -8.45 -1.19
N LEU A 270 5.12 -9.27 -1.91
CA LEU A 270 5.70 -8.97 -3.21
C LEU A 270 5.04 -9.85 -4.28
N VAL A 271 5.21 -9.48 -5.54
CA VAL A 271 4.72 -10.24 -6.70
C VAL A 271 5.82 -10.37 -7.73
N ILE A 272 5.99 -11.59 -8.24
CA ILE A 272 6.78 -11.85 -9.44
C ILE A 272 5.84 -12.12 -10.61
N TYR A 273 6.23 -11.68 -11.80
CA TYR A 273 5.42 -11.83 -13.00
C TYR A 273 6.32 -11.88 -14.24
N SER A 274 5.80 -12.40 -15.34
CA SER A 274 6.50 -12.41 -16.62
C SER A 274 6.06 -11.22 -17.46
N ASN A 275 6.98 -10.67 -18.24
CA ASN A 275 6.55 -9.89 -19.39
C ASN A 275 6.50 -10.82 -20.60
N GLU A 276 5.42 -10.76 -21.35
CA GLU A 276 5.42 -11.32 -22.68
C GLU A 276 6.14 -10.34 -23.62
N VAL A 277 6.65 -10.85 -24.72
CA VAL A 277 7.19 -10.05 -25.82
C VAL A 277 6.54 -10.55 -27.10
N ASN A 278 6.33 -9.64 -28.06
CA ASN A 278 5.88 -10.03 -29.40
C ASN A 278 6.88 -11.01 -30.05
N GLU A 279 6.46 -11.69 -31.12
CA GLU A 279 7.27 -12.66 -31.90
C GLU A 279 8.67 -12.14 -32.28
N ASP A 280 8.82 -10.81 -32.43
CA ASP A 280 10.10 -10.16 -32.73
C ASP A 280 11.01 -9.94 -31.50
N ASN A 281 10.63 -10.38 -30.29
CA ASN A 281 11.31 -10.17 -29.00
C ASN A 281 11.68 -8.69 -28.68
N LYS A 282 11.08 -7.72 -29.37
CA LYS A 282 11.44 -6.29 -29.27
C LYS A 282 10.40 -5.44 -28.55
N THR A 283 9.13 -5.86 -28.57
CA THR A 283 8.03 -5.08 -27.98
C THR A 283 7.46 -5.87 -26.81
N LEU A 284 7.49 -5.25 -25.62
CA LEU A 284 6.88 -5.79 -24.42
C LEU A 284 5.36 -5.91 -24.63
N LEU A 285 4.86 -7.14 -24.66
CA LEU A 285 3.45 -7.43 -24.48
C LEU A 285 3.13 -7.28 -22.99
N SER A 286 1.91 -6.84 -22.70
CA SER A 286 1.45 -6.48 -21.35
C SER A 286 1.95 -7.45 -20.26
N PRO A 287 2.37 -6.95 -19.09
CA PRO A 287 2.73 -7.79 -17.95
C PRO A 287 1.67 -8.83 -17.61
N LYS A 288 2.08 -10.09 -17.38
CA LYS A 288 1.18 -11.18 -16.99
C LYS A 288 1.66 -11.94 -15.78
N HIS A 289 0.71 -12.32 -14.92
CA HIS A 289 0.93 -13.23 -13.82
C HIS A 289 1.46 -14.57 -14.36
N ILE A 290 2.47 -15.11 -13.68
CA ILE A 290 2.87 -16.49 -13.92
C ILE A 290 1.80 -17.46 -13.39
N ALA A 291 1.75 -18.66 -13.98
CA ALA A 291 0.70 -19.65 -13.74
C ALA A 291 0.41 -19.89 -12.25
N ASP A 292 1.46 -20.10 -11.47
CA ASP A 292 1.41 -20.39 -10.03
C ASP A 292 0.57 -19.37 -9.24
N ALA A 293 0.55 -18.10 -9.67
CA ALA A 293 -0.19 -17.05 -8.99
C ALA A 293 -1.71 -17.29 -8.99
N TYR A 294 -2.24 -18.06 -9.95
CA TYR A 294 -3.67 -18.34 -10.11
C TYR A 294 -4.05 -19.83 -10.14
N THR A 295 -3.14 -20.74 -10.53
CA THR A 295 -3.38 -22.20 -10.44
C THR A 295 -3.19 -22.70 -9.00
N GLU A 296 -2.19 -22.16 -8.31
CA GLU A 296 -1.76 -22.58 -6.97
C GLU A 296 -1.65 -21.39 -6.00
N SER A 297 -2.57 -20.43 -6.10
CA SER A 297 -2.49 -19.13 -5.41
C SER A 297 -2.24 -19.19 -3.89
N SER A 298 -2.67 -20.27 -3.23
CA SER A 298 -2.43 -20.53 -1.80
C SER A 298 -0.99 -20.94 -1.47
N LEU A 299 -0.29 -21.59 -2.41
CA LEU A 299 1.09 -22.06 -2.29
C LEU A 299 2.11 -21.12 -2.94
N TYR A 300 1.66 -20.28 -3.87
CA TYR A 300 2.48 -19.32 -4.62
C TYR A 300 3.38 -18.44 -3.72
N GLY A 301 2.87 -18.00 -2.57
CA GLY A 301 3.61 -17.23 -1.59
C GLY A 301 3.76 -15.75 -1.94
N GLY A 302 4.99 -15.24 -1.81
CA GLY A 302 5.35 -13.82 -1.91
C GLY A 302 5.08 -13.00 -0.64
N ASN A 303 4.57 -13.62 0.42
CA ASN A 303 4.31 -12.95 1.71
C ASN A 303 5.63 -12.71 2.47
N LEU A 304 5.68 -11.63 3.24
CA LEU A 304 6.78 -11.35 4.16
C LEU A 304 6.86 -12.45 5.22
N VAL A 305 8.04 -13.06 5.35
CA VAL A 305 8.38 -13.92 6.48
C VAL A 305 9.09 -13.06 7.52
N VAL A 306 8.61 -13.11 8.77
CA VAL A 306 9.23 -12.43 9.92
C VAL A 306 9.92 -13.47 10.78
N ALA A 307 11.17 -13.22 11.16
CA ALA A 307 11.94 -14.05 12.07
C ALA A 307 12.64 -13.17 13.11
N ASN A 308 12.56 -13.55 14.39
CA ASN A 308 13.13 -12.77 15.50
C ASN A 308 12.71 -11.29 15.47
N ASP A 309 11.41 -11.05 15.26
CA ASP A 309 10.80 -9.70 15.13
C ASP A 309 11.38 -8.81 14.02
N LYS A 310 12.10 -9.39 13.06
CA LYS A 310 12.66 -8.69 11.89
C LYS A 310 12.12 -9.24 10.58
N PRO A 311 11.97 -8.40 9.54
CA PRO A 311 11.61 -8.88 8.22
C PRO A 311 12.76 -9.74 7.67
N GLU A 312 12.51 -11.00 7.34
CA GLU A 312 13.56 -11.96 6.96
C GLU A 312 13.65 -12.11 5.44
N LYS A 313 12.55 -12.51 4.79
CA LYS A 313 12.58 -12.89 3.37
C LYS A 313 11.20 -12.94 2.74
N TYR A 314 11.20 -13.05 1.41
CA TYR A 314 10.06 -13.40 0.57
C TYR A 314 10.41 -14.64 -0.25
N THR A 315 9.49 -15.61 -0.30
CA THR A 315 9.65 -16.83 -1.11
C THR A 315 8.47 -16.99 -2.05
N PHE A 316 8.77 -17.26 -3.31
CA PHE A 316 7.80 -17.54 -4.37
C PHE A 316 7.94 -18.99 -4.80
N ARG A 317 6.85 -19.74 -4.84
CA ARG A 317 6.80 -21.02 -5.53
C ARG A 317 6.43 -20.78 -6.99
N ILE A 318 7.28 -21.22 -7.90
CA ILE A 318 7.18 -20.99 -9.34
C ILE A 318 7.27 -22.31 -10.12
N THR A 319 6.80 -23.39 -9.49
CA THR A 319 6.88 -24.76 -9.99
C THR A 319 6.15 -24.90 -11.33
N ASP A 320 4.95 -24.35 -11.47
CA ASP A 320 4.19 -24.41 -12.73
C ASP A 320 4.90 -23.60 -13.82
N TYR A 321 5.40 -22.40 -13.49
CA TYR A 321 6.18 -21.60 -14.43
C TYR A 321 7.39 -22.36 -14.98
N ILE A 322 8.23 -22.92 -14.10
CA ILE A 322 9.42 -23.66 -14.52
C ILE A 322 9.05 -24.97 -15.25
N SER A 323 8.04 -25.70 -14.76
CA SER A 323 7.55 -26.91 -15.43
C SER A 323 7.07 -26.63 -16.85
N ASN A 324 6.38 -25.50 -17.05
CA ASN A 324 5.89 -25.09 -18.38
C ASN A 324 7.02 -24.75 -19.36
N LEU A 325 8.17 -24.29 -18.87
CA LEU A 325 9.36 -24.12 -19.71
C LEU A 325 9.96 -25.48 -20.11
N PHE A 326 10.04 -26.41 -19.17
CA PHE A 326 10.68 -27.72 -19.36
C PHE A 326 9.84 -28.68 -20.20
N ASN A 327 8.51 -28.61 -20.10
CA ASN A 327 7.59 -29.41 -20.91
C ASN A 327 7.23 -28.73 -22.25
N LYS A 328 7.92 -27.65 -22.62
CA LYS A 328 7.72 -26.88 -23.87
C LYS A 328 6.30 -26.28 -24.03
N ASN A 329 5.49 -26.20 -22.97
CA ASN A 329 4.21 -25.47 -22.98
C ASN A 329 4.42 -23.93 -23.03
N SER A 330 5.62 -23.47 -22.71
CA SER A 330 6.06 -22.07 -22.86
C SER A 330 7.48 -22.02 -23.36
N THR A 331 7.77 -21.07 -24.26
CA THR A 331 9.13 -20.74 -24.73
C THR A 331 9.62 -19.41 -24.16
N ASN A 332 8.93 -18.85 -23.16
CA ASN A 332 9.23 -17.54 -22.61
C ASN A 332 10.27 -17.60 -21.49
N PHE A 333 11.55 -17.69 -21.87
CA PHE A 333 12.70 -17.61 -20.96
C PHE A 333 13.10 -16.17 -20.59
N ASN A 334 12.26 -15.18 -20.89
CA ASN A 334 12.59 -13.79 -20.56
C ASN A 334 12.72 -13.59 -19.04
N PRO A 335 13.56 -12.63 -18.61
CA PRO A 335 13.65 -12.28 -17.20
C PRO A 335 12.27 -11.96 -16.59
N LEU A 336 12.07 -12.43 -15.38
CA LEU A 336 10.89 -12.12 -14.59
C LEU A 336 11.02 -10.71 -13.99
N GLU A 337 9.90 -10.15 -13.54
CA GLU A 337 9.86 -8.86 -12.86
C GLU A 337 9.31 -9.02 -11.45
N LEU A 338 10.05 -8.50 -10.47
CA LEU A 338 9.68 -8.48 -9.06
C LEU A 338 9.26 -7.06 -8.67
N ARG A 339 8.08 -6.91 -8.09
CA ARG A 339 7.60 -5.64 -7.55
C ARG A 339 6.81 -5.81 -6.26
N VAL A 340 6.53 -4.69 -5.61
CA VAL A 340 5.64 -4.63 -4.44
C VAL A 340 4.22 -5.05 -4.84
N PHE A 341 3.55 -5.90 -4.05
CA PHE A 341 2.15 -6.25 -4.32
C PHE A 341 1.21 -5.15 -3.81
N ASN A 342 0.27 -4.74 -4.65
CA ASN A 342 -0.79 -3.80 -4.32
C ASN A 342 -2.14 -4.52 -4.22
N ASN A 343 -2.70 -4.59 -3.00
CA ASN A 343 -4.03 -5.12 -2.78
C ASN A 343 -5.09 -4.03 -3.05
N PRO A 344 -6.07 -4.24 -3.94
CA PRO A 344 -6.39 -5.49 -4.65
C PRO A 344 -5.96 -5.54 -6.11
N THR A 345 -5.35 -4.48 -6.65
CA THR A 345 -5.16 -4.34 -8.10
C THR A 345 -4.25 -5.40 -8.71
N ASP A 346 -3.38 -5.99 -7.90
CA ASP A 346 -2.42 -7.01 -8.35
C ASP A 346 -2.93 -8.44 -8.07
N SER A 347 -4.18 -8.59 -7.65
CA SER A 347 -4.81 -9.90 -7.46
C SER A 347 -5.23 -10.46 -8.82
N PRO A 348 -4.84 -11.71 -9.18
CA PRO A 348 -5.28 -12.33 -10.43
C PRO A 348 -6.78 -12.71 -10.42
N PHE A 349 -7.44 -12.57 -9.26
CA PHE A 349 -8.89 -12.73 -9.13
C PHE A 349 -9.52 -11.36 -8.85
N TYR A 350 -10.41 -10.92 -9.74
CA TYR A 350 -11.08 -9.64 -9.60
C TYR A 350 -12.06 -9.63 -8.41
N LYS A 351 -12.20 -8.49 -7.72
CA LYS A 351 -13.07 -8.37 -6.54
C LYS A 351 -14.54 -8.60 -6.89
N GLY A 352 -15.11 -9.69 -6.37
CA GLY A 352 -16.56 -9.95 -6.38
C GLY A 352 -17.06 -10.89 -7.49
N ALA A 353 -16.20 -11.27 -8.44
CA ALA A 353 -16.48 -12.30 -9.43
C ALA A 353 -15.29 -13.25 -9.49
N GLN A 354 -15.52 -14.57 -9.53
CA GLN A 354 -14.46 -15.57 -9.70
C GLN A 354 -13.85 -15.57 -11.12
N THR A 355 -13.77 -14.39 -11.74
CA THR A 355 -13.16 -14.18 -13.05
C THR A 355 -11.67 -13.95 -12.88
N LEU A 356 -10.91 -14.81 -13.55
CA LEU A 356 -9.47 -14.73 -13.69
C LEU A 356 -9.10 -13.53 -14.59
N ASP A 357 -8.22 -12.68 -14.10
CA ASP A 357 -7.51 -11.68 -14.89
C ASP A 357 -6.01 -11.90 -14.69
N ILE A 358 -5.36 -12.43 -15.72
CA ILE A 358 -3.92 -12.73 -15.66
C ILE A 358 -3.05 -11.49 -15.92
N ASN A 359 -3.64 -10.34 -16.26
CA ASN A 359 -2.86 -9.14 -16.54
C ASN A 359 -2.39 -8.47 -15.24
N VAL A 360 -1.16 -7.97 -15.27
CA VAL A 360 -0.55 -7.26 -14.14
C VAL A 360 -0.57 -5.76 -14.45
N PRO A 361 -1.22 -4.91 -13.63
CA PRO A 361 -1.24 -3.48 -13.89
C PRO A 361 0.15 -2.84 -13.86
N THR A 362 0.35 -1.81 -14.69
CA THR A 362 1.62 -1.07 -14.77
C THR A 362 1.79 -0.03 -13.65
N TYR A 363 0.73 0.26 -12.89
CA TYR A 363 0.73 1.18 -11.77
C TYR A 363 0.71 0.43 -10.43
N ASN A 364 1.09 1.13 -9.35
CA ASN A 364 1.11 0.55 -8.01
C ASN A 364 0.88 1.64 -6.95
N TRP A 365 -0.10 1.44 -6.08
CA TRP A 365 -0.47 2.42 -5.03
C TRP A 365 0.07 2.05 -3.65
N ASN A 366 0.90 1.02 -3.53
CA ASN A 366 1.51 0.65 -2.26
C ASN A 366 2.72 1.57 -1.98
N PRO A 367 2.69 2.38 -0.93
CA PRO A 367 3.74 3.37 -0.66
C PRO A 367 5.04 2.73 -0.14
N ARG A 368 4.99 1.45 0.26
CA ARG A 368 6.07 0.76 0.94
C ARG A 368 7.18 0.37 -0.03
N GLY A 369 8.40 0.34 0.50
CA GLY A 369 9.57 -0.15 -0.21
C GLY A 369 10.41 -1.05 0.68
N VAL A 370 11.25 -1.86 0.03
CA VAL A 370 12.18 -2.78 0.70
C VAL A 370 13.48 -2.86 -0.09
N THR A 371 14.58 -2.94 0.65
CA THR A 371 15.90 -3.25 0.12
C THR A 371 16.17 -4.73 0.32
N LEU A 372 16.52 -5.40 -0.78
CA LEU A 372 16.73 -6.83 -0.87
C LEU A 372 18.18 -7.14 -1.25
N LEU A 373 18.66 -8.29 -0.78
CA LEU A 373 19.98 -8.82 -1.13
C LEU A 373 19.94 -9.39 -2.55
N ASN A 374 20.92 -9.05 -3.40
CA ASN A 374 21.01 -9.60 -4.75
C ASN A 374 21.62 -11.02 -4.77
N GLY A 375 21.93 -11.53 -5.97
CA GLY A 375 22.55 -12.85 -6.17
C GLY A 375 24.04 -12.94 -5.85
N ASN A 376 24.69 -11.86 -5.35
CA ASN A 376 26.12 -11.86 -5.05
C ASN A 376 26.40 -12.76 -3.83
N GLU A 377 27.09 -13.86 -4.08
CA GLU A 377 27.42 -14.83 -3.05
C GLU A 377 28.53 -14.37 -2.10
N ALA A 378 29.54 -13.66 -2.60
CA ALA A 378 30.63 -13.16 -1.75
C ALA A 378 30.10 -12.19 -0.68
N SER A 379 29.10 -11.39 -1.04
CA SER A 379 28.49 -10.40 -0.15
C SER A 379 27.42 -10.99 0.77
N HIS A 380 26.63 -11.97 0.31
CA HIS A 380 25.42 -12.43 1.03
C HIS A 380 25.44 -13.90 1.45
N GLY A 381 26.41 -14.69 0.99
CA GLY A 381 26.54 -16.12 1.30
C GLY A 381 25.22 -16.88 1.07
N VAL A 382 24.74 -17.55 2.12
CA VAL A 382 23.49 -18.33 2.11
C VAL A 382 22.21 -17.48 1.96
N LYS A 383 22.30 -16.15 2.14
CA LYS A 383 21.17 -15.22 1.99
C LYS A 383 21.12 -14.55 0.61
N LYS A 384 21.98 -14.94 -0.33
CA LYS A 384 21.89 -14.45 -1.71
C LYS A 384 20.54 -14.81 -2.34
N ALA A 385 20.08 -14.01 -3.29
CA ALA A 385 18.93 -14.37 -4.10
C ALA A 385 19.22 -15.67 -4.88
N VAL A 386 18.34 -16.67 -4.76
CA VAL A 386 18.56 -18.01 -5.31
C VAL A 386 17.26 -18.65 -5.77
N LEU A 387 17.31 -19.32 -6.93
CA LEU A 387 16.32 -20.29 -7.36
C LEU A 387 16.75 -21.67 -6.84
N THR A 388 15.89 -22.30 -6.05
CA THR A 388 16.05 -23.68 -5.62
C THR A 388 15.12 -24.55 -6.45
N LEU A 389 15.68 -25.56 -7.11
CA LEU A 389 14.96 -26.50 -7.94
C LEU A 389 15.10 -27.92 -7.37
N SER A 390 13.99 -28.64 -7.27
CA SER A 390 13.98 -30.09 -7.06
C SER A 390 13.42 -30.74 -8.31
N TYR A 391 14.13 -31.73 -8.83
CA TYR A 391 13.75 -32.43 -10.05
C TYR A 391 13.94 -33.94 -9.90
N SER A 392 13.31 -34.69 -10.78
CA SER A 392 13.54 -36.11 -10.97
C SER A 392 13.88 -36.35 -12.44
N GLU A 393 14.80 -37.26 -12.68
CA GLU A 393 15.04 -37.76 -14.03
C GLU A 393 13.89 -38.68 -14.41
N GLN A 394 13.35 -38.49 -15.61
CA GLN A 394 12.36 -39.40 -16.14
C GLN A 394 13.08 -40.70 -16.55
N SER A 395 13.11 -41.66 -15.64
CA SER A 395 13.67 -42.99 -15.85
C SER A 395 12.52 -44.01 -15.93
N LYS A 396 12.27 -44.52 -17.13
CA LYS A 396 11.43 -45.70 -17.47
C LYS A 396 10.03 -45.82 -16.85
#